data_AF-A0A372YTQ4-F1
#
_entry.id   AF-A0A372YTQ4-F1
#
_cell.length_a   1.000
_cell.length_b   1.000
_cell.length_c   1.000
_cell.angle_alpha   90.00
_cell.angle_beta   90.00
_cell.angle_gamma   90.00
#
_symmetry.space_group_name_H-M   'P 1'
#
loop_
_entity.id
_entity.type
_entity.pdbx_description
1 polymer ?
#
loop_
_entity_poly.entity_id
_entity_poly.type
_entity_poly.pdbx_seq_one_letter_code
_entity_poly.pdbx_strand_id
1 'polypeptide(L)'
;MKREYGIARCGLACCLCSENTTCQGCLGDNCAFMDACENRNCSKEKQYGHCYECDKECRKGMLDKSKPYGFTLFAKRYGEEKLLDCLAANEKNGIVYHREGIFGDYDVFDDVEELIQFILTGKHG
;
A
#
# COMPACT_ATOMS: atom_id res chain seq x y z
N MET A 1 10.51 9.26 -0.15
CA MET A 1 10.10 7.87 -0.41
C MET A 1 11.32 6.97 -0.46
N LYS A 2 11.27 5.81 0.20
CA LYS A 2 12.28 4.73 0.15
C LYS A 2 11.81 3.66 -0.83
N ARG A 3 12.14 3.81 -2.12
CA ARG A 3 11.59 2.94 -3.19
C ARG A 3 11.90 1.46 -2.96
N GLU A 4 13.06 1.16 -2.39
CA GLU A 4 13.52 -0.18 -2.04
C GLU A 4 12.60 -0.92 -1.06
N TYR A 5 11.75 -0.21 -0.32
CA TYR A 5 10.77 -0.83 0.59
C TYR A 5 9.46 -1.20 -0.09
N GLY A 6 9.21 -0.71 -1.31
CA GLY A 6 8.08 -1.07 -2.14
C GLY A 6 6.72 -0.99 -1.44
N ILE A 7 5.83 -1.90 -1.83
CA ILE A 7 4.51 -2.10 -1.23
C ILE A 7 4.52 -3.37 -0.37
N ALA A 8 3.85 -3.32 0.76
CA ALA A 8 3.65 -4.48 1.63
C ALA A 8 2.80 -5.56 0.94
N ARG A 9 2.92 -6.80 1.42
CA ARG A 9 2.08 -7.91 0.97
C ARG A 9 0.58 -7.59 1.11
N CYS A 10 0.23 -6.83 2.13
CA CYS A 10 -1.13 -6.39 2.44
C CYS A 10 -1.59 -5.12 1.73
N GLY A 11 -0.79 -4.55 0.82
CA GLY A 11 -1.14 -3.36 0.04
C GLY A 11 -0.70 -2.01 0.63
N LEU A 12 -0.14 -1.96 1.84
CA LEU A 12 0.35 -0.69 2.40
C LEU A 12 1.62 -0.20 1.69
N ALA A 13 1.76 1.11 1.47
CA ALA A 13 2.96 1.70 0.87
C ALA A 13 4.10 1.86 1.89
N CYS A 14 4.87 0.79 2.11
CA CYS A 14 6.06 0.83 2.99
C CYS A 14 7.08 1.88 2.55
N CYS A 15 7.17 2.13 1.24
CA CYS A 15 8.04 3.15 0.65
C CYS A 15 7.75 4.59 1.11
N LEU A 16 6.53 4.89 1.58
CA LEU A 16 6.13 6.22 2.06
C LEU A 16 6.07 6.34 3.59
N CYS A 17 6.27 5.24 4.33
CA CYS A 17 6.15 5.26 5.79
C CYS A 17 7.41 5.86 6.45
N SER A 18 7.20 6.85 7.32
CA SER A 18 8.23 7.49 8.15
C SER A 18 8.11 7.18 9.65
N GLU A 19 7.02 6.54 10.09
CA GLU A 19 6.68 6.35 11.51
C GLU A 19 7.69 5.49 12.27
N ASN A 20 8.34 4.55 11.59
CA ASN A 20 9.33 3.68 12.20
C ASN A 20 10.62 3.66 11.37
N THR A 21 11.62 4.39 11.85
CA THR A 21 12.93 4.52 11.19
C THR A 21 13.75 3.24 11.23
N THR A 22 13.46 2.30 12.13
CA THR A 22 14.12 0.98 12.21
C THR A 22 13.40 -0.11 11.41
N CYS A 23 12.23 0.20 10.84
CA CYS A 23 11.49 -0.72 9.99
C CYS A 23 12.27 -1.02 8.71
N GLN A 24 12.40 -2.31 8.38
CA GLN A 24 13.07 -2.83 7.18
C GLN A 24 12.09 -3.13 6.03
N GLY A 25 10.82 -2.72 6.15
CA GLY A 25 9.77 -3.04 5.19
C GLY A 25 9.13 -4.42 5.41
N CYS A 26 7.98 -4.65 4.78
CA CYS A 26 7.17 -5.87 4.95
C CYS A 26 7.81 -7.12 4.33
N LEU A 27 8.69 -6.93 3.34
CA LEU A 27 9.39 -8.02 2.67
C LEU A 27 10.61 -8.53 3.45
N GLY A 28 11.05 -7.79 4.47
CA GLY A 28 12.05 -8.29 5.43
C GLY A 28 11.44 -9.25 6.46
N ASP A 29 12.30 -9.99 7.17
CA ASP A 29 11.90 -10.99 8.18
C ASP A 29 11.91 -10.47 9.62
N ASN A 30 11.86 -9.14 9.82
CA ASN A 30 12.05 -8.53 11.15
C ASN A 30 10.91 -7.62 11.63
N CYS A 31 9.68 -7.74 11.09
CA CYS A 31 8.55 -6.99 11.62
C CYS A 31 7.88 -7.73 12.81
N ALA A 32 7.79 -7.04 13.96
CA ALA A 32 7.26 -7.57 15.21
C ALA A 32 5.79 -8.04 15.13
N PHE A 33 5.06 -7.62 14.09
CA PHE A 33 3.65 -7.94 13.89
C PHE A 33 3.40 -8.82 12.65
N MET A 34 4.45 -9.41 12.07
CA MET A 34 4.35 -10.20 10.85
C MET A 34 3.41 -11.40 10.99
N ASP A 35 3.48 -12.10 12.11
CA ASP A 35 2.72 -13.33 12.33
C ASP A 35 1.23 -13.04 12.58
N ALA A 36 0.90 -11.83 13.03
CA ALA A 36 -0.48 -11.38 13.21
C ALA A 36 -1.13 -10.86 11.91
N CYS A 37 -0.35 -10.64 10.83
CA CYS A 37 -0.89 -10.11 9.59
C CYS A 37 -1.52 -11.22 8.73
N GLU A 38 -2.84 -11.28 8.71
CA GLU A 38 -3.62 -12.27 7.93
C GLU A 38 -3.20 -12.31 6.45
N ASN A 39 -3.07 -11.15 5.80
CA ASN A 39 -2.70 -11.06 4.39
C ASN A 39 -1.28 -11.57 4.13
N ARG A 40 -0.34 -11.37 5.05
CA ARG A 40 1.02 -11.89 4.93
C ARG A 40 1.01 -13.41 5.00
N ASN A 41 0.33 -13.97 5.98
CA ASN A 41 0.26 -15.43 6.16
C ASN A 41 -0.42 -16.08 4.95
N CYS A 42 -1.57 -15.54 4.53
CA CYS A 42 -2.33 -16.03 3.37
C CYS A 42 -1.52 -15.94 2.06
N SER A 43 -0.82 -14.83 1.80
CA SER A 43 0.02 -14.71 0.59
C SER A 43 1.20 -15.68 0.61
N LYS A 44 1.86 -15.88 1.76
CA LYS A 44 2.94 -16.87 1.91
C LYS A 44 2.45 -18.30 1.69
N GLU A 45 1.34 -18.69 2.31
CA GLU A 45 0.73 -20.02 2.15
C GLU A 45 0.41 -20.32 0.68
N LYS A 46 -0.06 -19.31 -0.06
CA LYS A 46 -0.38 -19.41 -1.49
C LYS A 46 0.80 -19.15 -2.42
N GLN A 47 1.99 -18.93 -1.87
CA GLN A 47 3.22 -18.65 -2.63
C GLN A 47 3.12 -17.39 -3.51
N TYR A 48 2.31 -16.41 -3.13
CA TYR A 48 2.29 -15.09 -3.74
C TYR A 48 3.31 -14.17 -3.08
N GLY A 49 3.93 -13.30 -3.87
CA GLY A 49 4.73 -12.17 -3.39
C GLY A 49 3.83 -11.15 -2.67
N HIS A 50 2.71 -10.78 -3.29
CA HIS A 50 1.80 -9.74 -2.80
C HIS A 50 0.33 -10.13 -2.98
N CYS A 51 -0.59 -9.47 -2.25
CA CYS A 51 -2.02 -9.72 -2.43
C CYS A 51 -2.55 -9.35 -3.83
N TYR A 52 -1.91 -8.44 -4.55
CA TYR A 52 -2.35 -8.05 -5.90
C TYR A 52 -2.12 -9.14 -6.95
N GLU A 53 -1.27 -10.13 -6.66
CA GLU A 53 -1.04 -11.30 -7.53
C GLU A 53 -2.19 -12.32 -7.43
N CYS A 54 -3.00 -12.23 -6.38
CA CYS A 54 -4.18 -13.06 -6.21
C CYS A 54 -5.27 -12.62 -7.21
N ASP A 55 -5.88 -13.59 -7.89
CA ASP A 55 -6.95 -13.38 -8.87
C ASP A 55 -8.27 -12.88 -8.25
N LYS A 56 -8.52 -13.19 -6.98
CA LYS A 56 -9.76 -12.83 -6.27
C LYS A 56 -9.88 -11.35 -5.92
N GLU A 57 -11.12 -10.87 -5.86
CA GLU A 57 -11.49 -9.61 -5.19
C GLU A 57 -11.50 -9.81 -3.67
N CYS A 58 -10.32 -9.73 -3.05
CA CYS A 58 -10.12 -10.04 -1.65
C CYS A 58 -10.31 -8.82 -0.75
N ARG A 59 -11.15 -8.94 0.29
CA ARG A 59 -11.32 -7.94 1.36
C ARG A 59 -10.86 -8.43 2.74
N LYS A 60 -10.01 -9.47 2.78
CA LYS A 60 -9.52 -10.05 4.04
C LYS A 60 -8.51 -9.13 4.74
N GLY A 61 -8.52 -9.15 6.07
CA GLY A 61 -7.55 -8.45 6.91
C GLY A 61 -7.45 -6.97 6.59
N MET A 62 -6.24 -6.52 6.24
CA MET A 62 -5.98 -5.12 5.89
C MET A 62 -6.76 -4.65 4.67
N LEU A 63 -7.09 -5.55 3.73
CA LEU A 63 -7.82 -5.21 2.50
C LEU A 63 -9.29 -4.85 2.74
N ASP A 64 -9.79 -4.96 3.98
CA ASP A 64 -11.09 -4.41 4.33
C ASP A 64 -11.06 -2.87 4.29
N LYS A 65 -9.90 -2.25 4.54
CA LYS A 65 -9.70 -0.79 4.53
C LYS A 65 -9.45 -0.26 3.12
N SER A 66 -9.99 0.92 2.82
CA SER A 66 -9.88 1.58 1.51
C SER A 66 -8.43 1.76 1.05
N LYS A 67 -7.57 2.38 1.87
CA LYS A 67 -6.16 2.67 1.52
C LYS A 67 -5.35 1.45 1.02
N PRO A 68 -5.15 0.37 1.81
CA PRO A 68 -4.42 -0.81 1.34
C PRO A 68 -5.14 -1.56 0.21
N TYR A 69 -6.48 -1.55 0.17
CA TYR A 69 -7.23 -2.16 -0.92
C TYR A 69 -7.02 -1.41 -2.24
N GLY A 70 -7.10 -0.09 -2.23
CA GLY A 70 -6.88 0.77 -3.41
C GLY A 70 -5.49 0.63 -3.99
N PHE A 71 -4.44 0.60 -3.15
CA PHE A 71 -3.07 0.32 -3.64
C PHE A 71 -2.94 -1.09 -4.23
N THR A 72 -3.54 -2.09 -3.59
CA THR A 72 -3.54 -3.48 -4.11
C THR A 72 -4.23 -3.54 -5.47
N LEU A 73 -5.38 -2.89 -5.61
CA LEU A 73 -6.16 -2.87 -6.83
C LEU A 73 -5.46 -2.07 -7.93
N PHE A 74 -4.83 -0.95 -7.59
CA PHE A 74 -3.99 -0.19 -8.50
C PHE A 74 -2.85 -1.06 -9.04
N ALA A 75 -2.07 -1.70 -8.17
CA ALA A 75 -0.93 -2.53 -8.58
C ALA A 75 -1.39 -3.70 -9.46
N LYS A 76 -2.56 -4.29 -9.17
CA LYS A 76 -3.16 -5.33 -10.00
C LYS A 76 -3.53 -4.84 -11.42
N ARG A 77 -4.00 -3.59 -11.55
CA ARG A 77 -4.44 -3.00 -12.83
C ARG A 77 -3.30 -2.41 -13.66
N TYR A 78 -2.36 -1.75 -13.01
CA TYR A 78 -1.34 -0.91 -13.66
C TYR A 78 0.10 -1.37 -13.42
N GLY A 79 0.31 -2.34 -12.53
CA GLY A 79 1.63 -2.82 -12.11
C GLY A 79 2.21 -2.05 -10.93
N GLU A 80 3.06 -2.73 -10.15
CA GLU A 80 3.73 -2.13 -8.97
C GLU A 80 4.66 -0.97 -9.35
N GLU A 81 5.44 -1.11 -10.43
CA GLU A 81 6.34 -0.03 -10.87
C GLU A 81 5.59 1.27 -11.15
N LYS A 82 4.43 1.19 -11.81
CA LYS A 82 3.59 2.35 -12.08
C LYS A 82 3.05 2.97 -10.80
N LEU A 83 2.66 2.14 -9.83
CA LEU A 83 2.23 2.61 -8.51
C LEU A 83 3.35 3.39 -7.83
N LEU A 84 4.57 2.83 -7.78
CA LEU A 84 5.72 3.49 -7.16
C LEU A 84 6.10 4.81 -7.85
N ASP A 85 5.97 4.90 -9.18
CA ASP A 85 6.20 6.13 -9.93
C ASP A 85 5.17 7.22 -9.58
N CYS A 86 3.90 6.83 -9.50
CA CYS A 86 2.82 7.72 -9.07
C CYS A 86 3.02 8.21 -7.63
N LEU A 87 3.31 7.31 -6.69
CA LEU A 87 3.56 7.66 -5.29
C LEU A 87 4.76 8.60 -5.14
N ALA A 88 5.83 8.38 -5.90
CA ALA A 88 7.00 9.26 -5.91
C ALA A 88 6.68 10.66 -6.47
N ALA A 89 5.88 10.74 -7.52
CA ALA A 89 5.44 12.02 -8.08
C ALA A 89 4.52 12.77 -7.12
N ASN A 90 3.60 12.04 -6.47
CA ASN A 90 2.65 12.60 -5.51
C ASN A 90 3.37 13.14 -4.26
N GLU A 91 4.35 12.41 -3.72
CA GLU A 91 5.16 12.87 -2.60
C GLU A 91 5.91 14.17 -2.96
N LYS A 92 6.47 14.27 -4.17
CA LYS A 92 7.11 15.51 -4.66
C LYS A 92 6.14 16.69 -4.78
N ASN A 93 4.86 16.40 -5.04
CA ASN A 93 3.79 17.40 -5.11
C ASN A 93 3.19 17.73 -3.73
N GLY A 94 3.77 17.21 -2.65
CA GLY A 94 3.34 17.51 -1.28
C GLY A 94 2.21 16.63 -0.75
N ILE A 95 1.87 15.53 -1.44
CA ILE A 95 0.91 14.55 -0.92
C ILE A 95 1.58 13.72 0.17
N VAL A 96 0.91 13.65 1.32
CA VAL A 96 1.44 13.10 2.56
C VAL A 96 0.76 11.78 2.91
N TYR A 97 1.57 10.76 3.17
CA TYR A 97 1.09 9.43 3.55
C TYR A 97 0.62 9.33 5.01
N HIS A 98 1.26 10.09 5.91
CA HIS A 98 0.95 10.21 7.34
C HIS A 98 1.01 11.70 7.74
N ARG A 99 -0.15 12.29 7.98
CA ARG A 99 -0.35 13.70 8.36
C ARG A 99 -0.69 13.84 9.84
N GLU A 100 -1.63 13.03 10.32
CA GLU A 100 -2.03 12.99 11.73
C GLU A 100 -2.03 11.53 12.22
N GLY A 101 -0.99 11.16 12.97
CA GLY A 101 -0.71 9.76 13.29
C GLY A 101 -0.56 8.93 12.01
N ILE A 102 -1.32 7.84 11.89
CA ILE A 102 -1.25 6.94 10.72
C ILE A 102 -2.14 7.35 9.55
N PHE A 103 -2.89 8.46 9.67
CA PHE A 103 -3.81 8.96 8.65
C PHE A 103 -3.14 10.04 7.81
N GLY A 104 -3.33 10.00 6.50
CA GLY A 104 -2.84 11.00 5.55
C GLY A 104 -3.80 11.19 4.37
N ASP A 105 -3.28 11.77 3.30
CA ASP A 105 -4.09 12.23 2.17
C ASP A 105 -4.73 11.07 1.38
N TYR A 106 -4.19 9.85 1.53
CA TYR A 106 -4.74 8.63 0.91
C TYR A 106 -5.86 7.97 1.73
N ASP A 107 -6.18 8.47 2.94
CA ASP A 107 -7.19 7.90 3.83
C ASP A 107 -8.57 8.56 3.74
N VAL A 108 -8.72 9.60 2.91
CA VAL A 108 -9.95 10.42 2.83
C VAL A 108 -11.00 9.89 1.84
N PHE A 109 -10.76 8.72 1.24
CA PHE A 109 -11.56 8.18 0.14
C PHE A 109 -12.39 6.98 0.58
N ASP A 110 -13.71 7.10 0.48
CA ASP A 110 -14.65 5.98 0.65
C ASP A 110 -14.77 5.14 -0.62
N ASP A 111 -14.67 5.77 -1.80
CA ASP A 111 -14.63 5.08 -3.09
C ASP A 111 -13.18 4.74 -3.49
N VAL A 112 -12.96 3.47 -3.80
CA VAL A 112 -11.66 2.97 -4.25
C VAL A 112 -11.27 3.53 -5.62
N GLU A 113 -12.23 3.81 -6.50
CA GLU A 113 -11.94 4.38 -7.83
C GLU A 113 -11.46 5.83 -7.71
N GLU A 114 -12.02 6.62 -6.79
CA GLU A 114 -11.53 7.96 -6.48
C GLU A 114 -10.11 7.92 -5.92
N LEU A 115 -9.82 6.99 -5.01
CA LEU A 115 -8.46 6.76 -4.52
C LEU A 115 -7.51 6.38 -5.66
N ILE A 116 -7.92 5.51 -6.59
CA ILE A 116 -7.10 5.13 -7.75
C ILE A 116 -6.81 6.33 -8.65
N GLN A 117 -7.81 7.18 -8.91
CA GLN A 117 -7.61 8.42 -9.68
C GLN A 117 -6.71 9.41 -8.95
N PHE A 118 -6.85 9.52 -7.63
CA PHE A 118 -5.97 10.34 -6.81
C PHE A 118 -4.51 9.85 -6.88
N ILE A 119 -4.28 8.53 -6.81
CA ILE A 119 -2.95 7.95 -6.99
C ILE A 119 -2.41 8.29 -8.38
N LEU A 120 -3.19 8.16 -9.44
CA LEU A 120 -2.77 8.44 -10.81
C LEU A 120 -2.36 9.90 -11.03
N THR A 121 -3.09 10.84 -10.43
CA THR A 121 -3.04 12.26 -10.79
C THR A 121 -2.40 13.16 -9.75
N GLY A 122 -2.39 12.72 -8.49
CA GLY A 122 -2.02 13.55 -7.35
C GLY A 122 -2.95 14.74 -7.12
N LYS A 123 -4.22 14.64 -7.53
CA LYS A 123 -5.21 15.72 -7.42
C LYS A 123 -6.51 15.18 -6.83
N HIS A 124 -7.09 15.92 -5.89
CA HIS A 124 -8.47 15.71 -5.49
C HIS A 124 -9.38 16.12 -6.67
N GLY A 125 -10.37 15.27 -6.97
CA GLY A 125 -11.39 15.54 -8.00
C GLY A 125 -12.28 16.72 -7.67
#